data_AF-A0A0C9TD96-F1
#
_entry.id   AF-A0A0C9TD96-F1
#
_cell.length_a   1.000
_cell.length_b   1.000
_cell.length_c   1.000
_cell.angle_alpha   90.00
_cell.angle_beta   90.00
_cell.angle_gamma   90.00
#
_symmetry.space_group_name_H-M   'P 1'
#
loop_
_entity.id
_entity.type
_entity.pdbx_description
1 polymer ?
#
loop_
_entity_poly.entity_id
_entity_poly.type
_entity_poly.pdbx_seq_one_letter_code
_entity_poly.pdbx_strand_id
1 'polypeptide(L)'
;MEVTSEQSQDIINGNDGNENVRIASFAKIESTSYSYTASSKIYYVTLSGSDKCYLILASPLALEDQDPKPATPSITLPALSILLSKILDNTTVPVPRPITHDASGGGGRWDFGWLLLVVPGSTRTHPSASSLASLRSTLSPSQLARLELRLGTYLRALHGITNEWFGLPIDTPAPEPPAAPSLSSLFAVSQGGEDGEGENGEDMTRYSWQDTFVLQLEELLDEVYDNAGASGIPGPEINVEELRRYLSRAIGSFLFEDVEMPRLIWVTGSEEDIIVSLAPESLKEGQGATGSRGEAEADIAYILPTFGHALWGDPLMEAWFLPPSASKAINAGYFGNEEGTLIVFPRHKTKRVWYTVYLALIVVVEDRRSRGKGEVEKEKVASREKVQWAREVLPQCVGILKDAPCY
;
A
#
# COMPACT_ATOMS: atom_id res chain seq x y z
N MET A 1 12.83 15.00 7.55
CA MET A 1 12.49 14.26 8.78
C MET A 1 13.39 13.04 8.91
N GLU A 2 14.17 12.94 9.98
CA GLU A 2 14.95 11.76 10.35
C GLU A 2 14.71 11.47 11.83
N VAL A 3 14.35 10.24 12.17
CA VAL A 3 14.15 9.81 13.55
C VAL A 3 15.50 9.37 14.13
N THR A 4 15.86 9.89 15.29
CA THR A 4 17.10 9.50 15.98
C THR A 4 16.89 8.26 16.85
N SER A 5 17.99 7.57 17.19
CA SER A 5 17.94 6.47 18.15
C SER A 5 17.48 6.92 19.53
N GLU A 6 17.77 8.16 19.94
CA GLU A 6 17.32 8.71 21.22
C GLU A 6 15.80 8.94 21.23
N GLN A 7 15.25 9.53 20.16
CA GLN A 7 13.80 9.70 20.01
C GLN A 7 13.09 8.34 19.99
N SER A 8 13.68 7.35 19.32
CA SER A 8 13.14 5.99 19.28
C SER A 8 13.16 5.32 20.66
N GLN A 9 14.22 5.55 21.44
CA GLN A 9 14.32 5.04 22.81
C GLN A 9 13.24 5.66 23.69
N ASP A 10 12.99 6.96 23.56
CA ASP A 10 11.95 7.67 24.30
C ASP A 10 10.55 7.14 23.97
N ILE A 11 10.25 6.94 22.67
CA ILE A 11 9.00 6.36 22.20
C ILE A 11 8.81 4.97 22.80
N ILE A 12 9.84 4.11 22.77
CA ILE A 12 9.74 2.75 23.30
C ILE A 12 9.59 2.74 24.83
N ASN A 13 10.38 3.54 25.55
CA ASN A 13 10.31 3.61 27.02
C ASN A 13 8.94 4.06 27.52
N GLY A 14 8.30 5.01 26.84
CA GLY A 14 6.96 5.48 27.18
C GLY A 14 5.87 4.43 27.02
N ASN A 15 6.10 3.35 26.25
CA ASN A 15 5.06 2.41 25.84
C ASN A 15 5.31 0.95 26.26
N ASP A 16 6.56 0.48 26.37
CA ASP A 16 6.86 -0.90 26.80
C ASP A 16 6.87 -1.05 28.33
N GLY A 17 6.84 0.07 29.08
CA GLY A 17 6.79 0.09 30.55
C GLY A 17 8.06 -0.43 31.26
N ASN A 18 9.11 -0.74 30.50
CA ASN A 18 10.37 -1.27 31.03
C ASN A 18 11.53 -0.31 30.75
N GLU A 19 11.80 0.57 31.71
CA GLU A 19 12.86 1.58 31.65
C GLU A 19 14.28 0.99 31.52
N ASN A 20 14.45 -0.30 31.83
CA ASN A 20 15.77 -0.95 31.79
C ASN A 20 16.18 -1.40 30.38
N VAL A 21 15.27 -1.36 29.40
CA VAL A 21 15.54 -1.87 28.07
C VAL A 21 16.19 -0.79 27.21
N ARG A 22 17.35 -1.10 26.63
CA ARG A 22 18.09 -0.18 25.75
C ARG A 22 18.06 -0.66 24.31
N ILE A 23 17.98 0.26 23.36
CA ILE A 23 18.14 -0.07 21.94
C ILE A 23 19.51 -0.71 21.70
N ALA A 24 19.51 -1.93 21.16
CA ALA A 24 20.72 -2.64 20.73
C ALA A 24 21.10 -2.27 19.29
N SER A 25 20.12 -2.18 18.40
CA SER A 25 20.32 -1.73 17.02
C SER A 25 19.17 -0.85 16.56
N PHE A 26 19.51 0.17 15.77
CA PHE A 26 18.57 1.09 15.14
C PHE A 26 18.95 1.23 13.68
N ALA A 27 18.05 0.88 12.77
CA ALA A 27 18.29 0.94 11.34
C ALA A 27 17.06 1.46 10.60
N LYS A 28 17.24 2.42 9.70
CA LYS A 28 16.21 2.80 8.74
C LYS A 28 16.05 1.68 7.72
N ILE A 29 14.82 1.25 7.45
CA ILE A 29 14.52 0.37 6.34
C ILE A 29 14.49 1.22 5.07
N GLU A 30 15.52 1.08 4.23
CA GLU A 30 15.50 1.65 2.89
C GLU A 30 14.57 0.79 2.04
N SER A 31 13.50 1.38 1.53
CA SER A 31 12.62 0.69 0.58
C SER A 31 12.65 1.40 -0.76
N THR A 32 12.94 0.62 -1.79
CA THR A 32 12.85 1.02 -3.20
C THR A 32 11.55 0.50 -3.82
N SER A 33 10.52 0.19 -3.01
CA SER A 33 9.21 -0.30 -3.47
C SER A 33 8.25 0.79 -3.94
N TYR A 34 7.25 0.43 -4.74
CA TYR A 34 6.12 1.33 -5.05
C TYR A 34 5.33 1.76 -3.81
N SER A 35 5.40 0.99 -2.72
CA SER A 35 4.71 1.27 -1.46
C SER A 35 5.41 2.26 -0.56
N TYR A 36 6.66 2.64 -0.89
CA TYR A 36 7.36 3.72 -0.22
C TYR A 36 6.71 5.06 -0.58
N THR A 37 6.17 5.74 0.43
CA THR A 37 5.68 7.12 0.31
C THR A 37 6.81 8.09 0.62
N ALA A 38 6.86 9.22 -0.08
CA ALA A 38 7.81 10.30 0.18
C ALA A 38 7.67 10.89 1.60
N SER A 39 6.50 10.69 2.20
CA SER A 39 6.19 11.20 3.53
C SER A 39 6.74 10.28 4.62
N SER A 40 6.55 8.96 4.54
CA SER A 40 6.76 8.10 5.69
C SER A 40 8.09 7.35 5.67
N LYS A 41 8.68 7.14 6.84
CA LYS A 41 9.93 6.38 7.03
C LYS A 41 9.72 5.27 8.04
N ILE A 42 10.32 4.11 7.78
CA ILE A 42 10.24 2.96 8.69
C ILE A 42 11.62 2.71 9.29
N TYR A 43 11.66 2.53 10.61
CA TYR A 43 12.86 2.20 11.36
C TYR A 43 12.67 0.87 12.08
N TYR A 44 13.64 -0.03 11.93
CA TYR A 44 13.74 -1.29 12.64
C TYR A 44 14.58 -1.13 13.90
N VAL A 45 14.03 -1.56 15.03
CA VAL A 45 14.64 -1.38 16.34
C VAL A 45 14.72 -2.72 17.07
N THR A 46 15.91 -3.10 17.50
CA THR A 46 16.11 -4.25 18.39
C THR A 46 16.53 -3.77 19.76
N LEU A 47 16.18 -4.55 20.79
CA LEU A 47 16.38 -4.19 22.18
C LEU A 47 17.38 -5.12 22.88
N SER A 48 18.28 -4.54 23.65
CA SER A 48 19.26 -5.24 24.50
C SER A 48 18.53 -5.94 25.64
N GLY A 49 18.77 -7.23 25.80
CA GLY A 49 18.15 -8.03 26.88
C GLY A 49 16.70 -8.45 26.62
N SER A 50 16.10 -8.04 25.49
CA SER A 50 14.76 -8.45 25.08
C SER A 50 14.83 -9.34 23.82
N ASP A 51 13.78 -10.10 23.58
CA ASP A 51 13.51 -10.81 22.32
C ASP A 51 12.62 -9.97 21.38
N LYS A 52 11.89 -8.99 21.91
CA LYS A 52 11.05 -8.09 21.11
C LYS A 52 11.86 -7.24 20.14
N CYS A 53 11.34 -7.14 18.92
CA CYS A 53 11.78 -6.18 17.92
C CYS A 53 10.61 -5.28 17.54
N TYR A 54 10.91 -4.02 17.24
CA TYR A 54 9.92 -3.00 16.94
C TYR A 54 10.15 -2.41 15.55
N LEU A 55 9.06 -1.96 14.96
CA LEU A 55 9.08 -1.01 13.84
C LEU A 55 8.51 0.32 14.33
N ILE A 56 9.17 1.40 13.96
CA ILE A 56 8.66 2.76 14.12
C ILE A 56 8.40 3.30 12.72
N LEU A 57 7.12 3.52 12.41
CA LEU A 57 6.72 4.25 11.22
C LEU A 57 6.57 5.72 11.60
N ALA A 58 7.37 6.59 11.02
CA ALA A 58 7.29 8.03 11.23
C ALA A 58 6.74 8.72 9.98
N SER A 59 5.93 9.76 10.17
CA SER A 59 5.35 10.57 9.10
C SER A 59 5.41 12.05 9.47
N PRO A 60 5.69 12.98 8.54
CA PRO A 60 5.61 14.41 8.77
C PRO A 60 4.25 14.79 9.33
N LEU A 61 4.25 15.76 10.24
CA LEU A 61 3.01 16.37 10.69
C LEU A 61 2.31 17.05 9.50
N ALA A 62 1.00 16.86 9.41
CA ALA A 62 0.19 17.64 8.48
C ALA A 62 0.24 19.10 8.94
N LEU A 63 0.75 19.99 8.08
CA LEU A 63 0.67 21.43 8.32
C LEU A 63 -0.75 21.86 7.93
N GLU A 64 -1.54 22.32 8.89
CA GLU A 64 -2.95 22.72 8.68
C GLU A 64 -3.11 23.81 7.60
N ASP A 65 -2.07 24.61 7.36
CA ASP A 65 -2.09 25.75 6.43
C ASP A 65 -1.55 25.46 5.01
N GLN A 66 -1.30 24.20 4.62
CA GLN A 66 -0.83 23.92 3.25
C GLN A 66 -2.00 23.86 2.25
N ASP A 67 -2.27 24.99 1.62
CA ASP A 67 -3.04 25.11 0.37
C ASP A 67 -2.05 25.08 -0.82
N PRO A 68 -2.15 24.15 -1.78
CA PRO A 68 -3.22 23.16 -1.98
C PRO A 68 -3.10 21.88 -1.15
N LYS A 69 -4.27 21.38 -0.71
CA LYS A 69 -4.42 20.05 -0.12
C LYS A 69 -3.90 19.00 -1.11
N PRO A 70 -3.07 18.03 -0.69
CA PRO A 70 -2.58 16.99 -1.60
C PRO A 70 -3.76 16.22 -2.20
N ALA A 71 -3.74 16.02 -3.52
CA ALA A 71 -4.89 15.46 -4.23
C ALA A 71 -5.14 14.00 -3.86
N THR A 72 -4.10 13.26 -3.48
CA THR A 72 -4.26 11.91 -2.91
C THR A 72 -3.80 11.86 -1.46
N PRO A 73 -4.74 11.70 -0.50
CA PRO A 73 -4.38 11.46 0.88
C PRO A 73 -3.67 10.10 1.00
N SER A 74 -2.55 10.09 1.70
CA SER A 74 -2.01 8.83 2.23
C SER A 74 -2.80 8.45 3.47
N ILE A 75 -2.86 7.15 3.77
CA ILE A 75 -3.49 6.68 5.02
C ILE A 75 -2.81 7.35 6.22
N THR A 76 -3.59 7.93 7.11
CA THR A 76 -3.10 8.54 8.35
C THR A 76 -2.54 7.46 9.29
N LEU A 77 -1.66 7.84 10.21
CA LEU A 77 -1.10 6.87 11.18
C LEU A 77 -2.18 6.19 12.04
N PRO A 78 -3.24 6.88 12.53
CA PRO A 78 -4.34 6.22 13.23
C PRO A 78 -5.11 5.22 12.34
N ALA A 79 -5.43 5.57 11.09
CA ALA A 79 -6.17 4.69 10.17
C ALA A 79 -5.35 3.44 9.86
N LEU A 80 -4.03 3.61 9.68
CA LEU A 80 -3.13 2.50 9.48
C LEU A 80 -3.07 1.58 10.71
N SER A 81 -3.05 2.14 11.92
CA SER A 81 -3.13 1.37 13.17
C SER A 81 -4.41 0.53 13.24
N ILE A 82 -5.55 1.13 12.88
CA ILE A 82 -6.85 0.44 12.84
C ILE A 82 -6.86 -0.64 11.76
N LEU A 83 -6.34 -0.34 10.57
CA LEU A 83 -6.25 -1.26 9.46
C LEU A 83 -5.40 -2.49 9.81
N LEU A 84 -4.21 -2.29 10.39
CA LEU A 84 -3.33 -3.39 10.80
C LEU A 84 -4.00 -4.26 11.86
N SER A 85 -4.74 -3.66 12.80
CA SER A 85 -5.54 -4.41 13.78
C SER A 85 -6.63 -5.24 13.09
N LYS A 86 -7.37 -4.64 12.14
CA LYS A 86 -8.40 -5.34 11.35
C LYS A 86 -7.81 -6.51 10.56
N ILE A 87 -6.61 -6.36 9.98
CA ILE A 87 -5.90 -7.46 9.30
C ILE A 87 -5.59 -8.60 10.27
N LEU A 88 -5.03 -8.30 11.44
CA LEU A 88 -4.67 -9.30 12.45
C LEU A 88 -5.88 -10.02 13.03
N ASP A 89 -7.01 -9.32 13.20
CA ASP A 89 -8.22 -9.89 13.79
C ASP A 89 -8.98 -10.78 12.80
N ASN A 90 -8.84 -10.54 11.49
CA ASN A 90 -9.62 -11.25 10.46
C ASN A 90 -8.79 -12.25 9.64
N THR A 91 -7.47 -12.27 9.78
CA THR A 91 -6.61 -13.09 8.92
C THR A 91 -5.41 -13.68 9.65
N THR A 92 -4.71 -14.60 8.97
CA THR A 92 -3.41 -15.11 9.41
C THR A 92 -2.24 -14.42 8.71
N VAL A 93 -2.47 -13.26 8.10
CA VAL A 93 -1.42 -12.52 7.37
C VAL A 93 -0.44 -11.97 8.42
N PRO A 94 0.87 -12.28 8.32
CA PRO A 94 1.83 -11.86 9.32
C PRO A 94 2.16 -10.39 9.11
N VAL A 95 1.43 -9.50 9.77
CA VAL A 95 1.75 -8.06 9.82
C VAL A 95 2.23 -7.67 11.24
N PRO A 96 3.06 -6.63 11.37
CA PRO A 96 3.40 -6.05 12.66
C PRO A 96 2.17 -5.62 13.45
N ARG A 97 2.15 -5.92 14.75
CA ARG A 97 1.05 -5.58 15.65
C ARG A 97 1.17 -4.13 16.11
N PRO A 98 0.16 -3.27 15.89
CA PRO A 98 0.20 -1.92 16.42
C PRO A 98 0.11 -1.92 17.95
N ILE A 99 0.95 -1.11 18.58
CA ILE A 99 0.95 -0.88 20.03
C ILE A 99 0.23 0.41 20.33
N THR A 100 0.69 1.49 19.70
CA THR A 100 0.27 2.86 19.96
C THR A 100 0.76 3.76 18.82
N HIS A 101 0.13 4.92 18.68
CA HIS A 101 0.51 5.94 17.71
C HIS A 101 0.31 7.32 18.31
N ASP A 102 0.97 8.30 17.71
CA ASP A 102 0.82 9.71 18.07
C ASP A 102 1.03 10.56 16.81
N ALA A 103 -0.07 11.11 16.30
CA ALA A 103 -0.07 11.99 15.14
C ALA A 103 0.29 13.45 15.49
N SER A 104 0.40 13.81 16.77
CA SER A 104 0.73 15.17 17.25
C SER A 104 2.23 15.42 17.42
N GLY A 105 3.05 14.37 17.23
CA GLY A 105 4.49 14.43 17.44
C GLY A 105 4.88 14.65 18.89
N GLY A 106 4.28 13.91 19.82
CA GLY A 106 4.61 13.98 21.24
C GLY A 106 4.12 15.27 21.88
N GLY A 107 2.97 15.80 21.46
CA GLY A 107 2.49 17.11 21.89
C GLY A 107 3.39 18.25 21.41
N GLY A 108 3.89 18.17 20.17
CA GLY A 108 4.80 19.17 19.58
C GLY A 108 6.28 18.99 19.96
N ARG A 109 6.64 17.89 20.61
CA ARG A 109 8.05 17.56 20.93
C ARG A 109 8.87 17.21 19.68
N TRP A 110 8.21 16.63 18.68
CA TRP A 110 8.79 16.15 17.44
C TRP A 110 8.08 16.80 16.25
N ASP A 111 8.80 16.97 15.16
CA ASP A 111 8.28 17.48 13.88
C ASP A 111 7.61 16.38 13.03
N PHE A 112 7.30 15.24 13.66
CA PHE A 112 6.72 14.07 13.03
C PHE A 112 5.76 13.32 13.94
N GLY A 113 4.71 12.76 13.35
CA GLY A 113 3.90 11.73 13.99
C GLY A 113 4.55 10.36 13.85
N TRP A 114 4.20 9.42 14.72
CA TRP A 114 4.74 8.07 14.71
C TRP A 114 3.70 7.00 15.06
N LEU A 115 3.96 5.77 14.61
CA LEU A 115 3.23 4.55 14.91
C LEU A 115 4.24 3.49 15.33
N LEU A 116 4.10 2.97 16.55
CA LEU A 116 4.95 1.93 17.12
C LEU A 116 4.31 0.56 16.94
N LEU A 117 5.06 -0.38 16.37
CA LEU A 117 4.60 -1.72 16.02
C LEU A 117 5.54 -2.78 16.59
N VAL A 118 4.99 -3.92 17.04
CA VAL A 118 5.77 -5.13 17.38
C VAL A 118 5.88 -6.04 16.17
N VAL A 119 7.09 -6.48 15.86
CA VAL A 119 7.34 -7.45 14.79
C VAL A 119 6.92 -8.86 15.25
N PRO A 120 6.15 -9.62 14.45
CA PRO A 120 5.74 -10.97 14.85
C PRO A 120 6.94 -11.93 14.88
N GLY A 121 6.92 -12.89 15.80
CA GLY A 121 7.86 -14.00 15.80
C GLY A 121 9.32 -13.64 16.10
N SER A 122 9.62 -12.46 16.66
CA SER A 122 10.98 -12.07 17.05
C SER A 122 11.51 -12.97 18.19
N THR A 123 12.04 -14.14 17.85
CA THR A 123 12.95 -14.86 18.72
C THR A 123 14.37 -14.44 18.40
N ARG A 124 15.20 -14.24 19.43
CA ARG A 124 16.60 -13.75 19.37
C ARG A 124 17.52 -14.46 18.36
N THR A 125 17.08 -15.57 17.79
CA THR A 125 17.84 -16.43 16.89
C THR A 125 17.51 -16.22 15.41
N HIS A 126 16.62 -15.30 15.02
CA HIS A 126 16.33 -15.14 13.61
C HIS A 126 17.54 -14.54 12.86
N PRO A 127 18.15 -15.30 11.94
CA PRO A 127 19.23 -14.79 11.11
C PRO A 127 18.64 -13.76 10.13
N SER A 128 19.36 -12.64 9.95
CA SER A 128 19.27 -11.68 8.85
C SER A 128 17.92 -11.61 8.12
N ALA A 129 16.91 -10.98 8.72
CA ALA A 129 15.67 -10.64 8.04
C ALA A 129 16.01 -9.82 6.78
N SER A 130 15.67 -10.35 5.61
CA SER A 130 15.97 -9.73 4.32
C SER A 130 14.69 -9.68 3.48
N SER A 131 14.57 -8.70 2.60
CA SER A 131 13.41 -8.62 1.70
C SER A 131 13.42 -9.76 0.68
N LEU A 132 12.24 -10.18 0.22
CA LEU A 132 12.10 -11.19 -0.82
C LEU A 132 12.83 -10.76 -2.09
N ALA A 133 12.76 -9.47 -2.46
CA ALA A 133 13.48 -8.92 -3.60
C ALA A 133 14.99 -9.17 -3.52
N SER A 134 15.60 -8.89 -2.35
CA SER A 134 17.04 -9.10 -2.14
C SER A 134 17.45 -10.58 -2.18
N LEU A 135 16.58 -11.48 -1.73
CA LEU A 135 16.84 -12.91 -1.69
C LEU A 135 16.48 -13.64 -2.98
N ARG A 136 15.67 -13.05 -3.87
CA ARG A 136 15.09 -13.78 -5.01
C ARG A 136 16.11 -14.50 -5.88
N SER A 137 17.28 -13.89 -6.09
CA SER A 137 18.37 -14.47 -6.88
C SER A 137 19.14 -15.61 -6.19
N THR A 138 19.00 -15.74 -4.87
CA THR A 138 19.69 -16.74 -4.04
C THR A 138 18.78 -17.90 -3.61
N LEU A 139 17.46 -17.69 -3.64
CA LEU A 139 16.47 -18.73 -3.35
C LEU A 139 16.43 -19.78 -4.46
N SER A 140 16.24 -21.04 -4.08
CA SER A 140 15.95 -22.07 -5.07
C SER A 140 14.55 -21.89 -5.68
N PRO A 141 14.29 -22.51 -6.85
CA PRO A 141 12.95 -22.53 -7.43
C PRO A 141 11.88 -23.05 -6.47
N SER A 142 12.21 -24.04 -5.62
CA SER A 142 11.28 -24.64 -4.66
C SER A 142 10.96 -23.70 -3.50
N GLN A 143 11.97 -23.01 -2.96
CA GLN A 143 11.79 -22.00 -1.92
C GLN A 143 10.98 -20.82 -2.43
N LEU A 144 11.33 -20.29 -3.61
CA LEU A 144 10.62 -19.17 -4.22
C LEU A 144 9.16 -19.53 -4.50
N ALA A 145 8.90 -20.71 -5.09
CA ALA A 145 7.53 -21.17 -5.35
C ALA A 145 6.71 -21.29 -4.05
N ARG A 146 7.32 -21.75 -2.94
CA ARG A 146 6.64 -21.83 -1.64
C ARG A 146 6.30 -20.44 -1.09
N LEU A 147 7.24 -19.49 -1.14
CA LEU A 147 7.00 -18.11 -0.70
C LEU A 147 5.92 -17.44 -1.54
N GLU A 148 5.99 -17.58 -2.86
CA GLU A 148 5.00 -17.04 -3.79
C GLU A 148 3.61 -17.67 -3.59
N LEU A 149 3.53 -18.99 -3.36
CA LEU A 149 2.28 -19.68 -3.00
C LEU A 149 1.69 -19.14 -1.70
N ARG A 150 2.55 -18.94 -0.69
CA ARG A 150 2.15 -18.38 0.61
C ARG A 150 1.66 -16.95 0.48
N LEU A 151 2.36 -16.14 -0.31
CA LEU A 151 1.96 -14.76 -0.63
C LEU A 151 0.59 -14.72 -1.34
N GLY A 152 0.36 -15.57 -2.33
CA GLY A 152 -0.96 -15.71 -2.96
C GLY A 152 -2.08 -16.01 -1.95
N THR A 153 -1.79 -16.89 -0.99
CA THR A 153 -2.73 -17.21 0.11
C THR A 153 -3.01 -15.99 0.99
N TYR A 154 -1.98 -15.19 1.30
CA TYR A 154 -2.13 -13.97 2.07
C TYR A 154 -2.92 -12.89 1.32
N LEU A 155 -2.67 -12.71 0.01
CA LEU A 155 -3.47 -11.79 -0.82
C LEU A 155 -4.94 -12.20 -0.84
N ARG A 156 -5.26 -13.50 -0.95
CA ARG A 156 -6.64 -14.00 -0.83
C ARG A 156 -7.25 -13.65 0.52
N ALA A 157 -6.49 -13.81 1.60
CA ALA A 157 -6.93 -13.51 2.95
C ALA A 157 -7.18 -11.99 3.14
N LEU A 158 -6.29 -11.13 2.66
CA LEU A 158 -6.49 -9.67 2.66
C LEU A 158 -7.76 -9.29 1.88
N HIS A 159 -7.94 -9.85 0.69
CA HIS A 159 -9.13 -9.61 -0.14
C HIS A 159 -10.42 -10.24 0.42
N GLY A 160 -10.30 -11.09 1.45
CA GLY A 160 -11.42 -11.59 2.24
C GLY A 160 -11.88 -10.61 3.31
N ILE A 161 -11.08 -9.59 3.64
CA ILE A 161 -11.47 -8.50 4.52
C ILE A 161 -12.31 -7.52 3.69
N THR A 162 -13.55 -7.31 4.12
CA THR A 162 -14.51 -6.46 3.44
C THR A 162 -14.84 -5.20 4.25
N ASN A 163 -15.53 -4.27 3.60
CA ASN A 163 -15.97 -3.03 4.21
C ASN A 163 -17.33 -2.60 3.65
N GLU A 164 -17.99 -1.65 4.31
CA GLU A 164 -19.28 -1.11 3.87
C GLU A 164 -19.13 -0.01 2.81
N TRP A 165 -17.95 0.60 2.71
CA TRP A 165 -17.65 1.67 1.77
C TRP A 165 -16.35 1.42 1.00
N PHE A 166 -16.28 1.99 -0.20
CA PHE A 166 -15.10 2.04 -1.05
C PHE A 166 -14.19 3.23 -0.69
N GLY A 167 -12.92 3.13 -1.08
CA GLY A 167 -11.95 4.22 -0.94
C GLY A 167 -10.96 4.01 0.20
N LEU A 168 -10.40 5.10 0.72
CA LEU A 168 -9.34 5.02 1.72
C LEU A 168 -9.87 4.49 3.07
N PRO A 169 -9.07 3.71 3.82
CA PRO A 169 -9.32 3.44 5.22
C PRO A 169 -9.36 4.75 6.02
N ILE A 170 -10.37 4.90 6.88
CA ILE A 170 -10.61 6.09 7.70
C ILE A 170 -10.54 5.72 9.19
N ASP A 171 -10.17 6.72 10.02
CA ASP A 171 -9.94 6.57 11.47
C ASP A 171 -11.23 6.26 12.23
N THR A 172 -12.34 6.84 11.77
CA THR A 172 -13.65 6.70 12.38
C THR A 172 -14.48 5.72 11.58
N PRO A 173 -15.12 4.72 12.21
CA PRO A 173 -16.18 3.98 11.53
C PRO A 173 -17.17 5.02 11.01
N ALA A 174 -17.50 4.94 9.72
CA ALA A 174 -18.48 5.84 9.14
C ALA A 174 -19.74 5.80 10.04
N PRO A 175 -20.39 6.95 10.29
CA PRO A 175 -21.71 6.93 10.92
C PRO A 175 -22.60 5.95 10.14
N GLU A 176 -23.52 5.26 10.85
CA GLU A 176 -24.39 4.22 10.26
C GLU A 176 -24.84 4.63 8.85
N PRO A 177 -24.77 3.71 7.87
CA PRO A 177 -25.12 4.04 6.49
C PRO A 177 -26.52 4.67 6.50
N PRO A 178 -26.69 5.84 5.85
CA PRO A 178 -27.98 6.49 5.81
C PRO A 178 -29.00 5.51 5.25
N ALA A 179 -30.21 5.52 5.81
CA ALA A 179 -31.31 4.71 5.28
C ALA A 179 -31.38 4.93 3.76
N ALA A 180 -31.43 3.83 2.99
CA ALA A 180 -31.30 3.84 1.54
C ALA A 180 -31.98 5.07 0.92
N PRO A 181 -31.26 5.90 0.14
CA PRO A 181 -31.77 7.18 -0.32
C PRO A 181 -33.08 6.93 -1.06
N SER A 182 -34.14 7.62 -0.66
CA SER A 182 -35.39 7.56 -1.40
C SER A 182 -35.12 7.99 -2.85
N LEU A 183 -35.75 7.33 -3.84
CA LEU A 183 -35.59 7.65 -5.26
C LEU A 183 -35.80 9.15 -5.57
N SER A 184 -36.49 9.88 -4.68
CA SER A 184 -36.68 11.33 -4.75
C SER A 184 -35.39 12.15 -4.57
N SER A 185 -34.38 11.65 -3.83
CA SER A 185 -33.10 12.36 -3.63
C SER A 185 -32.13 12.18 -4.80
N LEU A 186 -32.20 11.07 -5.53
CA LEU A 186 -31.30 10.76 -6.67
C LEU A 186 -31.53 11.66 -7.89
N PHE A 187 -32.69 12.31 -8.00
CA PHE A 187 -33.02 13.21 -9.11
C PHE A 187 -33.17 14.67 -8.67
N ALA A 188 -32.90 14.98 -7.41
CA ALA A 188 -32.79 16.36 -6.95
C ALA A 188 -31.48 16.93 -7.50
N VAL A 189 -31.53 17.43 -8.74
CA VAL A 189 -30.51 18.31 -9.30
C VAL A 189 -30.31 19.43 -8.28
N SER A 190 -29.15 19.44 -7.64
CA SER A 190 -28.72 20.52 -6.76
C SER A 190 -28.60 21.80 -7.60
N GLN A 191 -29.72 22.48 -7.78
CA GLN A 191 -29.75 23.81 -8.38
C GLN A 191 -29.25 24.77 -7.30
N GLY A 192 -28.15 25.44 -7.63
CA GLY A 192 -27.38 26.31 -6.76
C GLY A 192 -28.22 27.13 -5.78
N GLY A 193 -28.01 26.83 -4.50
CA GLY A 193 -28.21 27.75 -3.40
C GLY A 193 -26.89 27.82 -2.65
N GLU A 194 -26.02 28.75 -3.07
CA GLU A 194 -25.01 29.32 -2.19
C GLU A 194 -25.74 29.84 -0.93
N ASP A 195 -25.13 29.67 0.25
CA ASP A 195 -25.51 30.24 1.56
C ASP A 195 -26.07 29.29 2.64
N GLY A 196 -26.03 27.97 2.45
CA GLY A 196 -26.30 27.01 3.52
C GLY A 196 -25.06 26.23 3.94
N GLU A 197 -24.46 26.55 5.09
CA GLU A 197 -23.48 25.72 5.82
C GLU A 197 -24.13 24.39 6.30
N GLY A 198 -24.62 23.60 5.36
CA GLY A 198 -25.05 22.22 5.60
C GLY A 198 -23.83 21.33 5.62
N GLU A 199 -23.09 21.35 6.73
CA GLU A 199 -21.85 20.58 6.99
C GLU A 199 -22.00 19.04 6.90
N ASN A 200 -23.20 18.54 6.59
CA ASN A 200 -23.54 17.12 6.52
C ASN A 200 -23.96 16.69 5.11
N GLY A 201 -23.29 17.20 4.07
CA GLY A 201 -23.42 16.62 2.73
C GLY A 201 -22.85 15.20 2.73
N GLU A 202 -23.72 14.19 2.75
CA GLU A 202 -23.33 12.78 2.72
C GLU A 202 -22.51 12.49 1.45
N ASP A 203 -21.27 12.03 1.64
CA ASP A 203 -20.35 11.69 0.55
C ASP A 203 -20.77 10.36 -0.11
N MET A 204 -21.75 10.44 -1.01
CA MET A 204 -22.32 9.29 -1.73
C MET A 204 -21.31 8.59 -2.64
N THR A 205 -20.17 9.20 -2.94
CA THR A 205 -19.14 8.65 -3.85
C THR A 205 -18.56 7.33 -3.35
N ARG A 206 -18.70 7.03 -2.05
CA ARG A 206 -18.11 5.85 -1.39
C ARG A 206 -18.93 4.56 -1.55
N TYR A 207 -20.10 4.62 -2.17
CA TYR A 207 -20.97 3.44 -2.33
C TYR A 207 -20.94 2.81 -3.73
N SER A 208 -20.29 3.46 -4.71
CA SER A 208 -19.96 2.86 -6.00
C SER A 208 -18.45 2.83 -6.18
N TRP A 209 -17.92 1.66 -6.54
CA TRP A 209 -16.51 1.55 -6.92
C TRP A 209 -16.18 2.43 -8.12
N GLN A 210 -17.11 2.60 -9.08
CA GLN A 210 -16.89 3.46 -10.24
C GLN A 210 -16.66 4.90 -9.80
N ASP A 211 -17.55 5.45 -8.98
CA ASP A 211 -17.48 6.85 -8.54
C ASP A 211 -16.22 7.09 -7.68
N THR A 212 -15.95 6.18 -6.74
CA THR A 212 -14.75 6.23 -5.91
C THR A 212 -13.46 6.19 -6.75
N PHE A 213 -13.36 5.26 -7.70
CA PHE A 213 -12.16 5.12 -8.53
C PHE A 213 -11.97 6.33 -9.45
N VAL A 214 -13.05 6.83 -10.06
CA VAL A 214 -13.01 8.00 -10.95
C VAL A 214 -12.56 9.23 -10.17
N LEU A 215 -13.10 9.47 -8.97
CA LEU A 215 -12.69 10.60 -8.13
C LEU A 215 -11.19 10.55 -7.83
N GLN A 216 -10.69 9.43 -7.32
CA GLN A 216 -9.26 9.29 -6.99
C GLN A 216 -8.34 9.42 -8.20
N LEU A 217 -8.80 8.95 -9.37
CA LEU A 217 -8.04 9.06 -10.60
C LEU A 217 -8.01 10.51 -11.10
N GLU A 218 -9.14 11.23 -11.07
CA GLU A 218 -9.21 12.64 -11.45
C GLU A 218 -8.36 13.51 -10.53
N GLU A 219 -8.37 13.27 -9.22
CA GLU A 219 -7.49 13.95 -8.26
C GLU A 219 -6.01 13.80 -8.64
N LEU A 220 -5.57 12.58 -9.01
CA LEU A 220 -4.21 12.35 -9.49
C LEU A 220 -3.93 13.07 -10.82
N LEU A 221 -4.91 13.13 -11.72
CA LEU A 221 -4.76 13.81 -13.01
C LEU A 221 -4.63 15.33 -12.84
N ASP A 222 -5.41 15.93 -11.95
CA ASP A 222 -5.34 17.35 -11.61
C ASP A 222 -3.98 17.70 -11.00
N GLU A 223 -3.50 16.91 -10.03
CA GLU A 223 -2.16 17.12 -9.44
C GLU A 223 -1.04 16.97 -10.48
N VAL A 224 -1.23 16.08 -11.47
CA VAL A 224 -0.28 15.95 -12.58
C VAL A 224 -0.35 17.15 -13.52
N TYR A 225 -1.55 17.67 -13.81
CA TYR A 225 -1.83 18.76 -14.75
C TYR A 225 -1.39 20.14 -14.25
N ASP A 226 -1.81 20.55 -13.04
CA ASP A 226 -1.58 21.90 -12.50
C ASP A 226 -0.09 22.25 -12.37
N ASN A 227 0.73 21.22 -12.17
CA ASN A 227 2.16 21.36 -11.93
C ASN A 227 3.02 21.44 -13.20
N ALA A 228 2.42 21.36 -14.40
CA ALA A 228 3.15 21.42 -15.67
C ALA A 228 3.82 22.80 -15.91
N GLY A 229 3.35 23.88 -15.26
CA GLY A 229 3.88 25.23 -15.43
C GLY A 229 4.89 25.70 -14.37
N ALA A 230 4.83 25.18 -13.14
CA ALA A 230 5.50 25.82 -12.00
C ALA A 230 6.95 25.36 -11.76
N SER A 231 7.30 24.13 -12.13
CA SER A 231 8.56 23.50 -11.69
C SER A 231 9.67 23.46 -12.76
N GLY A 232 9.36 23.84 -14.01
CA GLY A 232 10.32 23.76 -15.14
C GLY A 232 10.79 22.34 -15.47
N ILE A 233 10.27 21.32 -14.78
CA ILE A 233 10.55 19.91 -15.05
C ILE A 233 9.46 19.43 -16.01
N PRO A 234 9.83 18.89 -17.19
CA PRO A 234 8.85 18.29 -18.08
C PRO A 234 8.09 17.19 -17.33
N GLY A 235 6.77 17.38 -17.18
CA GLY A 235 5.89 16.31 -16.76
C GLY A 235 5.96 15.13 -17.74
N PRO A 236 5.41 13.96 -17.38
CA PRO A 236 5.19 12.93 -18.38
C PRO A 236 4.33 13.54 -19.50
N GLU A 237 4.68 13.26 -20.76
CA GLU A 237 3.92 13.73 -21.95
C GLU A 237 2.60 12.96 -22.03
N ILE A 238 1.68 13.25 -21.11
CA ILE A 238 0.37 12.65 -21.05
C ILE A 238 -0.63 13.71 -21.47
N ASN A 239 -1.39 13.40 -22.51
CA ASN A 239 -2.53 14.18 -22.91
C ASN A 239 -3.69 13.90 -21.95
N VAL A 240 -3.78 14.66 -20.86
CA VAL A 240 -4.80 14.48 -19.81
C VAL A 240 -6.22 14.53 -20.38
N GLU A 241 -6.47 15.45 -21.32
CA GLU A 241 -7.78 15.56 -21.99
C GLU A 241 -8.16 14.30 -22.78
N GLU A 242 -7.18 13.68 -23.43
CA GLU A 242 -7.39 12.42 -24.14
C GLU A 242 -7.67 11.26 -23.19
N LEU A 243 -6.98 11.22 -22.05
CA LEU A 243 -7.22 10.22 -21.01
C LEU A 243 -8.62 10.40 -20.37
N ARG A 244 -9.02 11.63 -20.05
CA ARG A 244 -10.38 11.97 -19.58
C ARG A 244 -11.45 11.53 -20.55
N ARG A 245 -11.25 11.78 -21.86
CA ARG A 245 -12.16 11.30 -22.91
C ARG A 245 -12.30 9.78 -22.90
N TYR A 246 -11.21 9.03 -22.72
CA TYR A 246 -11.27 7.57 -22.62
C TYR A 246 -11.93 7.11 -21.32
N LEU A 247 -11.72 7.83 -20.22
CA LEU A 247 -12.36 7.55 -18.94
C LEU A 247 -13.88 7.75 -19.04
N SER A 248 -14.36 8.83 -19.67
CA SER A 248 -15.79 9.06 -19.90
C SER A 248 -16.44 7.90 -20.68
N ARG A 249 -15.73 7.32 -21.66
CA ARG A 249 -16.22 6.14 -22.38
C ARG A 249 -16.28 4.90 -21.48
N ALA A 250 -15.28 4.68 -20.64
CA ALA A 250 -15.26 3.58 -19.68
C ALA A 250 -16.41 3.70 -18.67
N ILE A 251 -16.66 4.90 -18.14
CA ILE A 251 -17.80 5.21 -17.27
C ILE A 251 -19.13 4.92 -17.97
N GLY A 252 -19.32 5.44 -19.19
CA GLY A 252 -20.55 5.22 -19.96
C GLY A 252 -20.82 3.76 -20.34
N SER A 253 -19.80 2.90 -20.26
CA SER A 253 -19.91 1.44 -20.45
C SER A 253 -20.05 0.65 -19.15
N PHE A 254 -20.12 1.33 -18.01
CA PHE A 254 -20.19 0.74 -16.67
C PHE A 254 -18.99 -0.16 -16.36
N LEU A 255 -17.80 0.17 -16.90
CA LEU A 255 -16.60 -0.69 -16.82
C LEU A 255 -16.24 -1.09 -15.38
N PHE A 256 -16.57 -0.25 -14.40
CA PHE A 256 -16.19 -0.40 -12.99
C PHE A 256 -17.35 -0.83 -12.08
N GLU A 257 -18.58 -0.90 -12.57
CA GLU A 257 -19.79 -1.23 -11.78
C GLU A 257 -19.92 -2.71 -11.36
N ASP A 258 -19.04 -3.59 -11.84
CA ASP A 258 -19.03 -5.02 -11.54
C ASP A 258 -18.48 -5.35 -10.13
N VAL A 259 -18.09 -4.34 -9.34
CA VAL A 259 -17.52 -4.52 -8.01
C VAL A 259 -18.60 -4.25 -6.98
N GLU A 260 -19.24 -5.32 -6.50
CA GLU A 260 -20.34 -5.21 -5.54
C GLU A 260 -19.89 -4.95 -4.11
N MET A 261 -18.72 -5.48 -3.72
CA MET A 261 -18.27 -5.47 -2.33
C MET A 261 -16.84 -4.94 -2.22
N PRO A 262 -16.60 -3.89 -1.41
CA PRO A 262 -15.27 -3.35 -1.17
C PRO A 262 -14.39 -4.39 -0.49
N ARG A 263 -13.21 -4.63 -1.05
CA ARG A 263 -12.20 -5.53 -0.49
C ARG A 263 -10.92 -4.77 -0.23
N LEU A 264 -10.21 -5.14 0.83
CA LEU A 264 -8.93 -4.52 1.14
C LEU A 264 -7.92 -4.85 0.04
N ILE A 265 -7.30 -3.84 -0.56
CA ILE A 265 -6.26 -3.98 -1.58
C ILE A 265 -5.00 -3.26 -1.13
N TRP A 266 -3.85 -3.85 -1.43
CA TRP A 266 -2.54 -3.27 -1.18
C TRP A 266 -1.91 -2.76 -2.48
N VAL A 267 -2.48 -1.68 -3.03
CA VAL A 267 -2.23 -1.18 -4.39
C VAL A 267 -0.76 -1.08 -4.77
N THR A 268 0.11 -0.74 -3.82
CA THR A 268 1.53 -0.47 -4.06
C THR A 268 2.47 -1.57 -3.55
N GLY A 269 1.92 -2.70 -3.09
CA GLY A 269 2.71 -3.79 -2.54
C GLY A 269 3.74 -4.37 -3.49
N SER A 270 4.88 -4.78 -2.94
CA SER A 270 6.01 -5.28 -3.72
C SER A 270 6.84 -6.33 -2.98
N GLU A 271 7.80 -6.94 -3.67
CA GLU A 271 8.74 -7.91 -3.08
C GLU A 271 9.66 -7.32 -2.02
N GLU A 272 9.91 -6.01 -2.04
CA GLU A 272 10.72 -5.34 -1.01
C GLU A 272 9.99 -5.27 0.34
N ASP A 273 8.66 -5.37 0.31
CA ASP A 273 7.81 -5.30 1.49
C ASP A 273 7.65 -6.65 2.20
N ILE A 274 8.11 -7.74 1.57
CA ILE A 274 7.98 -9.10 2.09
C ILE A 274 9.27 -9.47 2.80
N ILE A 275 9.24 -9.55 4.13
CA ILE A 275 10.39 -9.97 4.92
C ILE A 275 10.40 -11.48 5.05
N VAL A 276 11.50 -12.10 4.63
CA VAL A 276 11.67 -13.54 4.59
C VAL A 276 12.63 -13.97 5.69
N SER A 277 12.27 -15.05 6.38
CA SER A 277 13.16 -15.75 7.30
C SER A 277 13.67 -17.04 6.67
N LEU A 278 14.98 -17.27 6.76
CA LEU A 278 15.61 -18.54 6.39
C LEU A 278 15.94 -19.30 7.67
N ALA A 279 15.22 -20.39 7.94
CA ALA A 279 15.54 -21.25 9.06
C ALA A 279 16.86 -21.99 8.76
N PRO A 280 17.86 -21.96 9.66
CA PRO A 280 19.05 -22.78 9.47
C PRO A 280 18.63 -24.25 9.38
N GLU A 281 19.27 -25.02 8.51
CA GLU A 281 19.05 -26.47 8.43
C GLU A 281 19.14 -27.03 9.84
N SER A 282 18.00 -27.42 10.42
CA SER A 282 17.99 -28.02 11.75
C SER A 282 18.79 -29.31 11.58
N LEU A 283 20.03 -29.33 12.05
CA LEU A 283 20.84 -30.54 12.14
C LEU A 283 20.07 -31.46 13.06
N LYS A 284 19.19 -32.30 12.49
CA LYS A 284 18.53 -33.36 13.23
C LYS A 284 19.63 -34.34 13.61
N GLU A 285 20.25 -34.09 14.76
CA GLU A 285 21.23 -34.95 15.39
C GLU A 285 20.54 -36.32 15.60
N GLY A 286 20.84 -37.28 14.73
CA GLY A 286 20.48 -38.69 14.96
C GLY A 286 19.84 -39.47 13.81
N GLN A 287 19.53 -38.87 12.65
CA GLN A 287 19.04 -39.65 11.49
C GLN A 287 20.15 -39.88 10.46
N GLY A 288 20.59 -41.15 10.36
CA GLY A 288 21.76 -41.60 9.62
C GLY A 288 21.79 -41.21 8.14
N ALA A 289 22.77 -40.37 7.79
CA ALA A 289 23.65 -40.33 6.62
C ALA A 289 23.18 -40.85 5.24
N THR A 290 21.88 -40.88 4.94
CA THR A 290 21.36 -41.35 3.64
C THR A 290 20.64 -40.22 2.90
N GLY A 291 21.43 -39.28 2.38
CA GLY A 291 21.32 -38.93 0.95
C GLY A 291 20.67 -37.61 0.52
N SER A 292 19.82 -36.94 1.31
CA SER A 292 19.31 -35.61 0.91
C SER A 292 19.76 -34.54 1.89
N ARG A 293 20.68 -33.67 1.45
CA ARG A 293 20.97 -32.41 2.12
C ARG A 293 19.66 -31.61 2.11
N GLY A 294 18.99 -31.56 3.26
CA GLY A 294 17.67 -30.96 3.37
C GLY A 294 17.81 -29.46 3.25
N GLU A 295 17.34 -28.91 2.14
CA GLU A 295 17.42 -27.48 1.84
C GLU A 295 16.84 -26.63 2.98
N ALA A 296 17.51 -25.51 3.32
CA ALA A 296 17.05 -24.56 4.33
C ALA A 296 15.59 -24.13 4.05
N GLU A 297 14.77 -24.08 5.09
CA GLU A 297 13.37 -23.71 4.94
C GLU A 297 13.24 -22.18 4.87
N ALA A 298 12.61 -21.68 3.80
CA ALA A 298 12.29 -20.28 3.62
C ALA A 298 10.79 -20.06 3.89
N ASP A 299 10.48 -19.07 4.73
CA ASP A 299 9.10 -18.65 5.01
C ASP A 299 8.98 -17.12 5.10
N ILE A 300 7.78 -16.60 4.88
CA ILE A 300 7.47 -15.18 5.04
C ILE A 300 7.37 -14.90 6.54
N ALA A 301 8.35 -14.17 7.08
CA ALA A 301 8.36 -13.75 8.47
C ALA A 301 7.24 -12.74 8.74
N TYR A 302 7.17 -11.69 7.92
CA TYR A 302 6.11 -10.69 7.96
C TYR A 302 6.07 -9.81 6.70
N ILE A 303 4.97 -9.10 6.52
CA ILE A 303 4.79 -8.05 5.51
C ILE A 303 4.99 -6.70 6.20
N LEU A 304 5.82 -5.83 5.62
CA LEU A 304 6.02 -4.47 6.13
C LEU A 304 4.70 -3.69 6.10
N PRO A 305 4.48 -2.76 7.04
CA PRO A 305 3.24 -2.00 7.17
C PRO A 305 3.14 -0.87 6.13
N THR A 306 3.52 -1.14 4.88
CA THR A 306 3.56 -0.17 3.77
C THR A 306 2.21 -0.06 3.06
N PHE A 307 1.14 -0.03 3.85
CA PHE A 307 -0.25 0.11 3.36
C PHE A 307 -0.63 1.57 3.09
N GLY A 308 0.31 2.49 2.86
CA GLY A 308 0.04 3.92 2.71
C GLY A 308 -0.92 4.30 1.58
N HIS A 309 -1.05 3.42 0.59
CA HIS A 309 -2.01 3.50 -0.52
C HIS A 309 -3.00 2.32 -0.55
N ALA A 310 -3.24 1.67 0.59
CA ALA A 310 -4.26 0.64 0.66
C ALA A 310 -5.66 1.25 0.53
N LEU A 311 -6.57 0.51 -0.10
CA LEU A 311 -7.93 0.98 -0.34
C LEU A 311 -8.94 -0.17 -0.24
N TRP A 312 -10.19 0.20 -0.03
CA TRP A 312 -11.36 -0.66 -0.18
C TRP A 312 -11.85 -0.55 -1.62
N GLY A 313 -11.71 -1.60 -2.43
CA GLY A 313 -11.92 -1.50 -3.87
C GLY A 313 -12.00 -2.83 -4.61
N ASP A 314 -11.60 -2.82 -5.88
CA ASP A 314 -11.48 -4.00 -6.73
C ASP A 314 -10.14 -4.75 -6.55
N PRO A 315 -10.14 -6.03 -6.11
CA PRO A 315 -8.96 -6.90 -6.08
C PRO A 315 -8.07 -6.88 -7.32
N LEU A 316 -8.62 -6.58 -8.50
CA LEU A 316 -7.86 -6.47 -9.75
C LEU A 316 -6.81 -5.34 -9.73
N MET A 317 -6.93 -4.37 -8.81
CA MET A 317 -5.97 -3.28 -8.61
C MET A 317 -4.68 -3.69 -7.92
N GLU A 318 -4.64 -4.85 -7.27
CA GLU A 318 -3.48 -5.33 -6.52
C GLU A 318 -2.23 -5.37 -7.41
N ALA A 319 -1.12 -4.78 -6.93
CA ALA A 319 0.09 -4.60 -7.74
C ALA A 319 0.67 -5.94 -8.21
N TRP A 320 0.56 -6.98 -7.39
CA TRP A 320 1.00 -8.33 -7.71
C TRP A 320 0.31 -8.92 -8.94
N PHE A 321 -0.87 -8.42 -9.28
CA PHE A 321 -1.55 -8.85 -10.49
C PHE A 321 -1.16 -8.03 -11.70
N LEU A 322 -0.64 -6.79 -11.55
CA LEU A 322 -0.20 -5.88 -12.63
C LEU A 322 0.91 -6.49 -13.51
N PRO A 323 1.04 -6.08 -14.80
CA PRO A 323 2.11 -6.58 -15.68
C PRO A 323 3.47 -6.56 -14.97
N PRO A 324 4.26 -7.65 -14.99
CA PRO A 324 4.21 -8.82 -15.89
C PRO A 324 3.22 -9.95 -15.51
N SER A 325 2.23 -9.68 -14.66
CA SER A 325 1.26 -10.62 -14.07
C SER A 325 1.84 -11.50 -12.96
N ALA A 326 0.96 -11.93 -12.06
CA ALA A 326 1.33 -12.81 -10.96
C ALA A 326 1.95 -14.11 -11.46
N SER A 327 2.93 -14.63 -10.69
CA SER A 327 3.51 -15.93 -10.96
C SER A 327 2.47 -17.05 -10.86
N LYS A 328 2.77 -18.22 -11.43
CA LYS A 328 1.90 -19.39 -11.31
C LYS A 328 1.70 -19.81 -9.84
N ALA A 329 2.72 -19.64 -9.01
CA ALA A 329 2.65 -19.97 -7.59
C ALA A 329 1.75 -18.98 -6.83
N ILE A 330 1.87 -17.67 -7.08
CA ILE A 330 0.96 -16.66 -6.51
C ILE A 330 -0.49 -16.98 -6.92
N ASN A 331 -0.74 -17.25 -8.21
CA ASN A 331 -2.08 -17.60 -8.68
C ASN A 331 -2.62 -18.87 -7.98
N ALA A 332 -1.81 -19.92 -7.87
CA ALA A 332 -2.19 -21.15 -7.17
C ALA A 332 -2.50 -20.89 -5.68
N GLY A 333 -1.74 -20.02 -5.02
CA GLY A 333 -1.99 -19.64 -3.63
C GLY A 333 -3.29 -18.83 -3.48
N TYR A 334 -3.54 -17.93 -4.42
CA TYR A 334 -4.70 -17.05 -4.40
C TYR A 334 -6.01 -17.80 -4.69
N PHE A 335 -6.04 -18.60 -5.76
CA PHE A 335 -7.24 -19.38 -6.13
C PHE A 335 -7.35 -20.70 -5.36
N GLY A 336 -6.27 -21.18 -4.75
CA GLY A 336 -6.23 -22.48 -4.10
C GLY A 336 -6.35 -23.61 -5.14
N ASN A 337 -7.23 -24.57 -4.88
CA ASN A 337 -7.50 -25.68 -5.80
C ASN A 337 -8.55 -25.35 -6.88
N GLU A 338 -9.08 -24.12 -6.88
CA GLU A 338 -10.02 -23.68 -7.91
C GLU A 338 -9.23 -23.36 -9.19
N GLU A 339 -9.67 -23.83 -10.36
CA GLU A 339 -9.09 -23.48 -11.68
C GLU A 339 -9.45 -22.02 -12.06
N GLY A 340 -9.13 -21.08 -11.18
CA GLY A 340 -9.39 -19.66 -11.36
C GLY A 340 -8.25 -18.97 -12.10
N THR A 341 -8.61 -18.11 -13.05
CA THR A 341 -7.73 -17.04 -13.52
C THR A 341 -8.39 -15.70 -13.19
N LEU A 342 -7.59 -14.75 -12.70
CA LEU A 342 -8.10 -13.43 -12.32
C LEU A 342 -8.68 -12.66 -13.53
N ILE A 343 -8.14 -12.94 -14.71
CA ILE A 343 -8.51 -12.29 -15.97
C ILE A 343 -9.07 -13.34 -16.92
N VAL A 344 -10.38 -13.27 -17.14
CA VAL A 344 -11.09 -14.19 -18.03
C VAL A 344 -11.61 -13.45 -19.27
N PHE A 345 -11.94 -12.15 -19.15
CA PHE A 345 -12.67 -11.41 -20.18
C PHE A 345 -11.90 -10.18 -20.71
N PRO A 346 -12.15 -9.74 -21.97
CA PRO A 346 -11.59 -8.51 -22.52
C PRO A 346 -11.81 -7.29 -21.63
N ARG A 347 -12.99 -7.17 -21.02
CA ARG A 347 -13.33 -6.09 -20.09
C ARG A 347 -12.37 -5.99 -18.90
N HIS A 348 -12.00 -7.11 -18.28
CA HIS A 348 -11.02 -7.12 -17.18
C HIS A 348 -9.64 -6.65 -17.65
N LYS A 349 -9.25 -6.97 -18.89
CA LYS A 349 -7.99 -6.47 -19.46
C LYS A 349 -8.01 -4.94 -19.56
N THR A 350 -9.10 -4.35 -20.04
CA THR A 350 -9.27 -2.89 -20.10
C THR A 350 -9.22 -2.26 -18.71
N LYS A 351 -9.93 -2.85 -17.73
CA LYS A 351 -9.92 -2.39 -16.33
C LYS A 351 -8.51 -2.37 -15.74
N ARG A 352 -7.71 -3.39 -16.06
CA ARG A 352 -6.33 -3.52 -15.60
C ARG A 352 -5.40 -2.51 -16.23
N VAL A 353 -5.68 -2.05 -17.46
CA VAL A 353 -4.96 -0.92 -18.06
C VAL A 353 -5.25 0.35 -17.27
N TRP A 354 -6.50 0.61 -16.88
CA TRP A 354 -6.84 1.75 -16.01
C TRP A 354 -6.16 1.69 -14.65
N TYR A 355 -6.09 0.51 -14.02
CA TYR A 355 -5.37 0.36 -12.75
C TYR A 355 -3.85 0.52 -12.89
N THR A 356 -3.29 0.15 -14.05
CA THR A 356 -1.89 0.43 -14.37
C THR A 356 -1.66 1.94 -14.51
N VAL A 357 -2.57 2.66 -15.17
CA VAL A 357 -2.52 4.14 -15.26
C VAL A 357 -2.56 4.75 -13.87
N TYR A 358 -3.49 4.32 -13.02
CA TYR A 358 -3.62 4.80 -11.64
C TYR A 358 -2.33 4.61 -10.83
N LEU A 359 -1.75 3.41 -10.83
CA LEU A 359 -0.49 3.14 -10.13
C LEU A 359 0.66 4.00 -10.67
N ALA A 360 0.76 4.15 -11.99
CA ALA A 360 1.81 4.97 -12.60
C ALA A 360 1.66 6.46 -12.26
N LEU A 361 0.43 6.96 -12.14
CA LEU A 361 0.17 8.34 -11.69
C LEU A 361 0.56 8.53 -10.22
N ILE A 362 0.26 7.57 -9.32
CA ILE A 362 0.75 7.59 -7.94
C ILE A 362 2.27 7.75 -7.91
N VAL A 363 3.01 6.95 -8.70
CA VAL A 363 4.47 7.01 -8.76
C VAL A 363 4.97 8.39 -9.21
N VAL A 364 4.35 8.98 -10.23
CA VAL A 364 4.72 10.32 -10.73
C VAL A 364 4.45 11.39 -9.67
N VAL A 365 3.32 11.31 -8.99
CA VAL A 365 2.90 12.24 -7.94
C VAL A 365 3.84 12.15 -6.74
N GLU A 366 4.14 10.94 -6.25
CA GLU A 366 5.05 10.73 -5.12
C GLU A 366 6.47 11.23 -5.42
N ASP A 367 7.02 10.98 -6.62
CA ASP A 367 8.34 11.52 -7.01
C ASP A 367 8.36 13.06 -6.99
N ARG A 368 7.28 13.71 -7.43
CA ARG A 368 7.17 15.18 -7.36
C ARG A 368 7.18 15.67 -5.92
N ARG A 369 6.42 15.02 -5.04
CA ARG A 369 6.37 15.33 -3.60
C ARG A 369 7.73 15.12 -2.91
N SER A 370 8.49 14.10 -3.33
CA SER A 370 9.85 13.81 -2.86
C SER A 370 10.87 14.89 -3.24
N ARG A 371 10.82 15.41 -4.48
CA ARG A 371 11.82 16.39 -4.98
C ARG A 371 11.88 17.68 -4.18
N GLY A 372 10.77 18.12 -3.60
CA GLY A 372 10.72 19.32 -2.76
C GLY A 372 11.48 19.21 -1.44
N LYS A 373 11.84 17.99 -1.01
CA LYS A 373 12.34 17.72 0.35
C LYS A 373 13.85 17.50 0.46
N GLY A 374 14.61 17.68 -0.63
CA GLY A 374 16.07 17.60 -0.60
C GLY A 374 16.63 16.20 -0.30
N GLU A 375 16.06 15.16 -0.90
CA GLU A 375 16.42 13.76 -0.65
C GLU A 375 17.89 13.39 -0.96
N VAL A 376 18.33 12.28 -0.35
CA VAL A 376 19.69 11.71 -0.43
C VAL A 376 19.93 11.07 -1.80
N GLU A 377 21.18 11.08 -2.28
CA GLU A 377 21.54 10.65 -3.65
C GLU A 377 21.18 9.18 -3.98
N LYS A 378 21.23 8.26 -3.01
CA LYS A 378 20.86 6.84 -3.24
C LYS A 378 19.36 6.66 -3.48
N GLU A 379 18.52 7.33 -2.69
CA GLU A 379 17.06 7.30 -2.86
C GLU A 379 16.66 7.80 -4.26
N LYS A 380 17.44 8.73 -4.83
CA LYS A 380 17.23 9.24 -6.19
C LYS A 380 17.40 8.18 -7.27
N VAL A 381 18.27 7.18 -7.11
CA VAL A 381 18.50 6.18 -8.18
C VAL A 381 17.29 5.26 -8.31
N ALA A 382 16.82 4.68 -7.21
CA ALA A 382 15.66 3.81 -7.22
C ALA A 382 14.37 4.57 -7.59
N SER A 383 14.21 5.81 -7.11
CA SER A 383 13.08 6.65 -7.54
C SER A 383 13.10 6.86 -9.06
N ARG A 384 14.27 7.10 -9.66
CA ARG A 384 14.42 7.27 -11.11
C ARG A 384 13.95 6.05 -11.90
N GLU A 385 14.25 4.83 -11.46
CA GLU A 385 13.82 3.62 -12.16
C GLU A 385 12.28 3.48 -12.19
N LYS A 386 11.60 3.74 -11.06
CA LYS A 386 10.13 3.71 -11.00
C LYS A 386 9.49 4.81 -11.83
N VAL A 387 10.03 6.01 -11.72
CA VAL A 387 9.53 7.17 -12.49
C VAL A 387 9.74 6.94 -13.97
N GLN A 388 10.85 6.31 -14.35
CA GLN A 388 11.11 5.90 -15.72
C GLN A 388 10.08 4.86 -16.18
N TRP A 389 9.81 3.82 -15.38
CA TRP A 389 8.75 2.86 -15.66
C TRP A 389 7.38 3.55 -15.83
N ALA A 390 7.02 4.47 -14.94
CA ALA A 390 5.74 5.19 -15.01
C ALA A 390 5.65 6.05 -16.30
N ARG A 391 6.73 6.73 -16.67
CA ARG A 391 6.83 7.52 -17.91
C ARG A 391 6.74 6.67 -19.17
N GLU A 392 7.24 5.44 -19.13
CA GLU A 392 7.17 4.51 -20.26
C GLU A 392 5.79 3.85 -20.36
N VAL A 393 5.19 3.48 -19.23
CA VAL A 393 3.94 2.71 -19.20
C VAL A 393 2.72 3.58 -19.47
N LEU A 394 2.72 4.87 -19.07
CA LEU A 394 1.57 5.76 -19.25
C LEU A 394 1.21 5.97 -20.73
N PRO A 395 2.13 6.35 -21.64
CA PRO A 395 1.83 6.45 -23.07
C PRO A 395 1.38 5.13 -23.69
N GLN A 396 1.95 3.99 -23.25
CA GLN A 396 1.53 2.67 -23.71
C GLN A 396 0.08 2.38 -23.30
N CYS A 397 -0.27 2.65 -22.05
CA CYS A 397 -1.63 2.48 -21.56
C CYS A 397 -2.61 3.41 -22.29
N VAL A 398 -2.28 4.68 -22.51
CA VAL A 398 -3.11 5.61 -23.30
C VAL A 398 -3.33 5.07 -24.73
N GLY A 399 -2.29 4.54 -25.35
CA GLY A 399 -2.37 3.90 -26.67
C GLY A 399 -3.31 2.69 -26.68
N ILE A 400 -3.24 1.83 -25.66
CA ILE A 400 -4.15 0.68 -25.51
C ILE A 400 -5.59 1.16 -25.25
N LEU A 401 -5.77 2.14 -24.36
CA LEU A 401 -7.08 2.64 -23.95
C LEU A 401 -7.85 3.27 -25.10
N LYS A 402 -7.18 3.85 -26.10
CA LYS A 402 -7.82 4.43 -27.29
C LYS A 402 -8.81 3.48 -27.96
N ASP A 403 -8.39 2.23 -28.18
CA ASP A 403 -9.15 1.21 -28.91
C ASP A 403 -9.65 0.07 -28.00
N ALA A 404 -9.50 0.21 -26.67
CA ALA A 404 -9.85 -0.84 -25.73
C ALA A 404 -11.37 -1.13 -25.70
N PRO A 405 -11.78 -2.42 -25.72
CA PRO A 405 -13.17 -2.79 -25.58
C PRO A 405 -13.66 -2.43 -24.18
N CYS A 406 -14.83 -1.81 -24.12
CA CYS A 406 -15.45 -1.39 -22.88
C CYS A 406 -16.72 -2.22 -22.55
N TYR A 407 -17.09 -3.17 -23.41
CA TYR A 407 -18.26 -4.05 -23.29
C TYR A 407 -17.86 -5.54 -23.21
#